data_AF-A0A814R2Z9-F1
#
_entry.id   AF-A0A814R2Z9-F1
#
_cell.length_a   1.000
_cell.length_b   1.000
_cell.length_c   1.000
_cell.angle_alpha   90.00
_cell.angle_beta   90.00
_cell.angle_gamma   90.00
#
_symmetry.space_group_name_H-M   'P 1'
#
loop_
_entity.id
_entity.type
_entity.pdbx_description
1 polymer ?
#
loop_
_entity_poly.entity_id
_entity_poly.type
_entity_poly.pdbx_seq_one_letter_code
_entity_poly.pdbx_strand_id
1 'polypeptide(L)'
;MLMQDIIAPVQNIHFDLDEIVCSQQGALPLPFPNMDKANVGVCEFFLRAGCSNQRCPFRHIHGDKTVVCKHWLRGLCDDCEFLHEYDMAKMPECYFFSKFGQCMNKECAFLHLDPESKIRDCPWYDRGFCRHGPNCKNRHTRKVLCQNYLCGFCPEGPRCTLSHPSFELPNSNEFTPVQRKIVYVCDFCHETGHKASSCFKLPYEERQKYLNMPSNNNQTQQFNNRPPFGQNQNINNHQDGGQPQQTGNLHPPDEQHPPGMGLSQPFQHDVTCFKCGERGHYANKCTRSHVPFIRNQNIQRR
;
A
#
# COMPACT_ATOMS: atom_id res chain seq x y z
N MET A 1 -27.75 -19.35 -23.97
CA MET A 1 -27.00 -20.23 -24.89
C MET A 1 -27.00 -19.58 -26.24
N LEU A 2 -25.83 -19.45 -26.86
CA LEU A 2 -25.73 -18.91 -28.20
C LEU A 2 -26.20 -19.98 -29.20
N MET A 3 -26.77 -19.58 -30.33
CA MET A 3 -27.26 -20.51 -31.37
C MET A 3 -26.17 -21.50 -31.82
N GLN A 4 -24.92 -21.06 -31.81
CA GLN A 4 -23.73 -21.83 -32.18
C GLN A 4 -23.54 -23.05 -31.26
N ASP A 5 -23.83 -22.90 -29.96
CA ASP A 5 -23.68 -23.95 -28.95
C ASP A 5 -24.67 -25.12 -29.17
N ILE A 6 -25.78 -24.86 -29.87
CA ILE A 6 -26.82 -25.86 -30.18
C ILE A 6 -26.52 -26.56 -31.51
N ILE A 7 -26.07 -25.80 -32.51
CA ILE A 7 -25.82 -26.31 -33.86
C ILE A 7 -24.52 -27.13 -33.91
N ALA A 8 -23.47 -26.71 -33.18
CA ALA A 8 -22.17 -27.35 -33.19
C ALA A 8 -21.56 -27.41 -31.77
N PRO A 9 -22.10 -28.25 -30.86
CA PRO A 9 -21.55 -28.40 -29.53
C PRO A 9 -20.18 -29.09 -29.57
N VAL A 10 -19.14 -28.38 -29.13
CA VAL A 10 -17.77 -28.92 -29.03
C VAL A 10 -17.42 -29.46 -27.64
N GLN A 11 -18.40 -29.53 -26.73
CA GLN A 11 -18.21 -29.85 -25.31
C GLN A 11 -17.68 -31.28 -25.06
N ASN A 12 -17.98 -32.21 -25.97
CA ASN A 12 -17.54 -33.61 -25.89
C ASN A 12 -16.29 -33.90 -26.73
N ILE A 13 -15.70 -32.87 -27.34
CA ILE A 13 -14.49 -32.98 -28.14
C ILE A 13 -13.32 -32.56 -27.26
N HIS A 14 -12.35 -33.45 -27.09
CA HIS A 14 -11.11 -33.13 -26.42
C HIS A 14 -10.13 -32.60 -27.46
N PHE A 15 -9.69 -31.35 -27.31
CA PHE A 15 -8.73 -30.76 -28.20
C PHE A 15 -7.30 -31.02 -27.69
N ASP A 16 -6.39 -31.35 -28.61
CA ASP A 16 -4.96 -31.49 -28.28
C ASP A 16 -4.40 -30.21 -27.63
N LEU A 17 -4.95 -29.04 -28.00
CA LEU A 17 -4.64 -27.74 -27.41
C LEU A 17 -4.91 -27.71 -25.90
N ASP A 18 -6.02 -28.29 -25.44
CA ASP A 18 -6.37 -28.29 -24.01
C ASP A 18 -5.36 -29.13 -23.22
N GLU A 19 -4.98 -30.29 -23.78
CA GLU A 19 -3.96 -31.16 -23.18
C GLU A 19 -2.60 -30.47 -23.10
N ILE A 20 -2.16 -29.83 -24.19
CA ILE A 20 -0.88 -29.12 -24.25
C ILE A 20 -0.85 -27.95 -23.26
N VAL A 21 -1.93 -27.19 -23.13
CA VAL A 21 -2.02 -26.04 -22.20
C VAL A 21 -2.02 -26.52 -20.75
N CYS A 22 -2.84 -27.52 -20.40
CA CYS A 22 -2.90 -28.05 -19.04
C CYS A 22 -1.61 -28.76 -18.60
N SER A 23 -0.98 -29.50 -19.51
CA SER A 23 0.31 -30.16 -19.25
C SER A 23 1.51 -29.23 -19.40
N GLN A 24 1.28 -27.99 -19.81
CA GLN A 24 2.31 -26.97 -20.08
C GLN A 24 3.44 -27.47 -21.00
N GLN A 25 3.09 -28.33 -21.97
CA GLN A 25 4.05 -28.92 -22.90
C GLN A 25 4.67 -27.87 -23.81
N GLY A 26 5.97 -28.00 -24.07
CA GLY A 26 6.72 -27.07 -24.92
C GLY A 26 7.11 -25.74 -24.25
N ALA A 27 6.76 -25.54 -22.98
CA ALA A 27 7.16 -24.35 -22.23
C ALA A 27 8.64 -24.43 -21.84
N LEU A 28 9.48 -23.62 -22.50
CA LEU A 28 10.88 -23.49 -22.15
C LEU A 28 11.07 -22.59 -20.92
N PRO A 29 12.09 -22.85 -20.08
CA PRO A 29 12.46 -21.94 -19.00
C PRO A 29 12.77 -20.54 -19.54
N LEU A 30 12.46 -19.52 -18.76
CA LEU A 30 12.81 -18.15 -19.12
C LEU A 30 14.33 -18.01 -19.29
N PRO A 31 14.79 -17.26 -20.31
CA PRO A 31 16.22 -17.10 -20.61
C PRO A 31 16.96 -16.42 -19.46
N PHE A 32 16.28 -15.50 -18.76
CA PHE A 32 16.82 -14.73 -17.65
C PHE A 32 15.96 -14.91 -16.39
N PRO A 33 16.57 -14.91 -15.19
CA PRO A 33 15.82 -14.89 -13.94
C PRO A 33 15.07 -13.55 -13.77
N ASN A 34 13.97 -13.57 -13.01
CA ASN A 34 13.19 -12.38 -12.63
C ASN A 34 12.62 -11.57 -13.81
N MET A 35 12.19 -12.24 -14.89
CA MET A 35 11.39 -11.57 -15.91
C MET A 35 9.92 -11.42 -15.49
N ASP A 36 9.29 -10.40 -16.06
CA ASP A 36 7.91 -9.97 -15.90
C ASP A 36 6.95 -11.09 -16.35
N LYS A 37 6.18 -11.65 -15.42
CA LYS A 37 5.21 -12.75 -15.69
C LYS A 37 3.75 -12.26 -15.63
N ALA A 38 3.53 -10.95 -15.82
CA ALA A 38 2.23 -10.32 -15.59
C ALA A 38 1.12 -10.81 -16.54
N ASN A 39 1.46 -11.07 -17.80
CA ASN A 39 0.51 -11.44 -18.86
C ASN A 39 0.49 -12.94 -19.18
N VAL A 40 1.19 -13.76 -18.39
CA VAL A 40 1.25 -15.21 -18.60
C VAL A 40 0.23 -15.91 -17.68
N GLY A 41 -0.30 -17.04 -18.16
CA GLY A 41 -1.17 -17.90 -17.37
C GLY A 41 -0.56 -18.34 -16.04
N VAL A 42 -1.41 -18.75 -15.11
CA VAL A 42 -1.01 -19.29 -13.81
C VAL A 42 -0.40 -20.67 -14.01
N CYS A 43 0.68 -20.98 -13.29
CA CYS A 43 1.27 -22.31 -13.34
C CYS A 43 0.38 -23.32 -12.60
N GLU A 44 -0.22 -24.26 -13.34
CA GLU A 44 -1.06 -25.30 -12.75
C GLU A 44 -0.24 -26.27 -11.90
N PHE A 45 1.00 -26.59 -12.31
CA PHE A 45 1.91 -27.40 -11.51
C PHE A 45 2.30 -26.73 -10.20
N PHE A 46 2.44 -25.40 -10.16
CA PHE A 46 2.71 -24.68 -8.91
C PHE A 46 1.51 -24.74 -7.97
N LEU A 47 0.29 -24.61 -8.51
CA LEU A 47 -0.95 -24.73 -7.73
C LEU A 47 -1.11 -26.14 -7.13
N ARG A 48 -0.63 -27.18 -7.82
CA ARG A 48 -0.58 -28.57 -7.36
C ARG A 48 0.70 -28.91 -6.56
N ALA A 49 1.52 -27.92 -6.20
CA ALA A 49 2.79 -28.08 -5.48
C ALA A 49 3.87 -28.94 -6.17
N GLY A 50 3.80 -29.11 -7.50
CA GLY A 50 4.76 -29.85 -8.32
C GLY A 50 5.79 -28.99 -9.08
N CYS A 51 5.62 -27.66 -9.13
CA CYS A 51 6.57 -26.78 -9.83
C CYS A 51 7.62 -26.20 -8.88
N SER A 52 8.88 -26.60 -9.05
CA SER A 52 10.05 -26.06 -8.31
C SER A 52 10.95 -25.15 -9.15
N ASN A 53 10.59 -24.93 -10.43
CA ASN A 53 11.41 -24.16 -11.36
C ASN A 53 11.34 -22.66 -11.04
N GLN A 54 12.46 -22.09 -10.58
CA GLN A 54 12.57 -20.65 -10.35
C GLN A 54 12.50 -19.81 -11.63
N ARG A 55 12.78 -20.44 -12.79
CA ARG A 55 12.64 -19.85 -14.14
C ARG A 55 11.38 -20.34 -14.86
N CYS A 56 10.35 -20.69 -14.11
CA CYS A 56 9.07 -21.07 -14.69
C CYS A 56 8.53 -19.90 -15.56
N PRO A 57 8.15 -20.15 -16.82
CA PRO A 57 7.57 -19.12 -17.69
C PRO A 57 6.19 -18.68 -17.21
N PHE A 58 5.50 -19.52 -16.43
CA PHE A 58 4.18 -19.23 -15.89
C PHE A 58 4.25 -18.54 -14.53
N ARG A 59 3.16 -17.85 -14.18
CA ARG A 59 3.07 -17.10 -12.93
C ARG A 59 2.81 -18.02 -11.74
N HIS A 60 3.57 -17.84 -10.67
CA HIS A 60 3.37 -18.50 -9.37
C HIS A 60 2.57 -17.61 -8.42
N ILE A 61 1.42 -18.09 -7.95
CA ILE A 61 0.55 -17.34 -7.03
C ILE A 61 0.89 -17.76 -5.60
N HIS A 62 1.55 -16.87 -4.85
CA HIS A 62 1.85 -17.11 -3.44
C HIS A 62 0.74 -16.50 -2.55
N GLY A 63 0.06 -17.36 -1.78
CA GLY A 63 -0.87 -16.99 -0.71
C GLY A 63 -2.14 -16.21 -1.09
N ASP A 64 -2.97 -15.98 -0.08
CA ASP A 64 -4.22 -15.23 -0.17
C ASP A 64 -3.93 -13.72 -0.13
N LYS A 65 -3.97 -13.07 -1.30
CA LYS A 65 -3.74 -11.63 -1.41
C LYS A 65 -5.06 -10.88 -1.25
N THR A 66 -5.08 -9.89 -0.35
CA THR A 66 -6.31 -9.24 0.11
C THR A 66 -6.64 -7.92 -0.58
N VAL A 67 -5.64 -7.20 -1.09
CA VAL A 67 -5.80 -5.87 -1.70
C VAL A 67 -5.22 -5.87 -3.11
N VAL A 68 -5.93 -5.27 -4.06
CA VAL A 68 -5.50 -5.17 -5.46
C VAL A 68 -4.25 -4.29 -5.61
N CYS A 69 -3.30 -4.77 -6.41
CA CYS A 69 -2.06 -4.06 -6.69
C CYS A 69 -2.31 -2.83 -7.58
N LYS A 70 -1.92 -1.65 -7.09
CA LYS A 70 -1.97 -0.40 -7.88
C LYS A 70 -1.04 -0.42 -9.10
N HIS A 71 0.10 -1.10 -9.02
CA HIS A 71 1.08 -1.15 -10.12
C HIS A 71 0.66 -2.13 -11.22
N TRP A 72 -0.02 -3.22 -10.85
CA TRP A 72 -0.59 -4.17 -11.79
C TRP A 72 -1.66 -3.55 -12.69
N LEU A 73 -2.52 -2.69 -12.14
CA LEU A 73 -3.52 -1.94 -12.93
C LEU A 73 -2.89 -1.08 -14.05
N ARG A 74 -1.58 -0.83 -13.99
CA ARG A 74 -0.81 -0.07 -14.99
C ARG A 74 0.12 -0.94 -15.81
N GLY A 75 0.16 -2.25 -15.58
CA GLY A 75 1.06 -3.19 -16.26
C GLY A 75 2.54 -3.05 -15.88
N LEU A 76 2.84 -2.50 -14.69
CA LEU A 76 4.22 -2.25 -14.23
C LEU A 76 4.58 -3.14 -13.03
N CYS A 77 4.16 -4.40 -13.03
CA CYS A 77 4.25 -5.25 -11.84
C CYS A 77 4.64 -6.69 -12.16
N ASP A 78 5.73 -7.15 -11.55
CA ASP A 78 6.33 -8.46 -11.84
C ASP A 78 6.04 -9.47 -10.72
N ASP A 79 6.72 -9.32 -9.58
CA ASP A 79 6.55 -10.18 -8.39
C ASP A 79 6.00 -9.34 -7.23
N CYS A 80 4.70 -9.49 -6.94
CA CYS A 80 4.00 -8.62 -6.00
C CYS A 80 3.25 -9.38 -4.90
N GLU A 81 3.28 -8.82 -3.68
CA GLU A 81 2.49 -9.26 -2.53
C GLU A 81 1.01 -8.86 -2.62
N PHE A 82 0.65 -8.02 -3.59
CA PHE A 82 -0.72 -7.53 -3.81
C PHE A 82 -1.47 -8.32 -4.88
N LEU A 83 -2.79 -8.34 -4.80
CA LEU A 83 -3.67 -9.11 -5.67
C LEU A 83 -3.61 -8.60 -7.12
N HIS A 84 -3.35 -9.50 -8.06
CA HIS A 84 -3.32 -9.23 -9.51
C HIS A 84 -4.62 -9.70 -10.17
N GLU A 85 -5.74 -9.31 -9.57
CA GLU A 85 -7.09 -9.61 -10.04
C GLU A 85 -7.91 -8.33 -9.92
N TYR A 86 -8.83 -8.13 -10.86
CA TYR A 86 -9.69 -6.95 -10.87
C TYR A 86 -10.90 -7.24 -9.99
N ASP A 87 -10.80 -6.88 -8.72
CA ASP A 87 -11.87 -7.00 -7.74
C ASP A 87 -12.13 -5.63 -7.10
N MET A 88 -13.32 -5.06 -7.36
CA MET A 88 -13.70 -3.74 -6.84
C MET A 88 -13.82 -3.71 -5.31
N ALA A 89 -14.20 -4.82 -4.68
CA ALA A 89 -14.35 -4.89 -3.23
C ALA A 89 -12.98 -4.88 -2.50
N LYS A 90 -11.93 -5.33 -3.19
CA LYS A 90 -10.55 -5.40 -2.67
C LYS A 90 -9.67 -4.26 -3.16
N MET A 91 -10.24 -3.26 -3.84
CA MET A 91 -9.48 -2.13 -4.31
C MET A 91 -9.02 -1.24 -3.14
N PRO A 92 -7.79 -0.71 -3.14
CA PRO A 92 -7.36 0.23 -2.11
C PRO A 92 -8.23 1.50 -2.06
N GLU A 93 -8.24 2.14 -0.88
CA GLU A 93 -8.93 3.41 -0.65
C GLU A 93 -8.34 4.53 -1.54
N CYS A 94 -9.21 5.40 -2.04
CA CYS A 94 -8.80 6.58 -2.78
C CYS A 94 -8.11 7.58 -1.85
N TYR A 95 -6.83 7.86 -2.10
CA TYR A 95 -6.06 8.82 -1.31
C TYR A 95 -6.68 10.22 -1.31
N PHE A 96 -7.13 10.69 -2.48
CA PHE A 96 -7.69 12.05 -2.62
C PHE A 96 -9.00 12.20 -1.86
N PHE A 97 -9.89 11.21 -1.97
CA PHE A 97 -11.15 11.21 -1.26
C PHE A 97 -10.96 11.06 0.26
N SER A 98 -10.10 10.15 0.70
CA SER A 98 -9.80 9.93 2.12
C SER A 98 -9.18 11.15 2.79
N LYS A 99 -8.32 11.90 2.08
CA LYS A 99 -7.61 13.07 2.64
C LYS A 99 -8.35 14.40 2.47
N PHE A 100 -8.95 14.64 1.32
CA PHE A 100 -9.54 15.93 0.96
C PHE A 100 -11.07 15.90 0.90
N GLY A 101 -11.71 14.74 1.06
CA GLY A 101 -13.16 14.57 0.98
C GLY A 101 -13.72 14.70 -0.44
N GLN A 102 -12.86 14.90 -1.45
CA GLN A 102 -13.27 15.09 -2.84
C GLN A 102 -12.29 14.39 -3.78
N CYS A 103 -12.84 13.64 -4.74
CA CYS A 103 -12.08 13.07 -5.85
C CYS A 103 -12.44 13.84 -7.13
N MET A 104 -11.43 14.24 -7.90
CA MET A 104 -11.65 14.97 -9.16
C MET A 104 -12.10 14.04 -10.30
N ASN A 105 -11.82 12.73 -10.18
CA ASN A 105 -12.17 11.74 -11.19
C ASN A 105 -13.58 11.20 -10.91
N LYS A 106 -14.47 11.32 -11.90
CA LYS A 106 -15.85 10.77 -11.83
C LYS A 106 -15.86 9.24 -11.84
N GLU A 107 -15.00 8.64 -12.65
CA GLU A 107 -14.79 7.20 -12.77
C GLU A 107 -13.54 6.78 -11.96
N CYS A 108 -13.56 7.00 -10.65
CA CYS A 108 -12.45 6.61 -9.79
C CYS A 108 -12.49 5.10 -9.54
N ALA A 109 -11.45 4.38 -9.98
CA ALA A 109 -11.35 2.94 -9.71
C ALA A 109 -11.18 2.62 -8.22
N PHE A 110 -10.67 3.56 -7.41
CA PHE A 110 -10.39 3.39 -5.99
C PHE A 110 -11.62 3.60 -5.11
N LEU A 111 -11.69 2.93 -3.96
CA LEU A 111 -12.82 3.03 -3.05
C LEU A 111 -12.93 4.42 -2.42
N HIS A 112 -14.08 5.06 -2.57
CA HIS A 112 -14.46 6.27 -1.85
C HIS A 112 -15.14 5.89 -0.54
N LEU A 113 -14.37 5.84 0.55
CA LEU A 113 -14.90 5.68 1.91
C LEU A 113 -14.99 7.06 2.57
N ASP A 114 -16.18 7.42 3.04
CA ASP A 114 -16.35 8.64 3.83
C ASP A 114 -15.62 8.49 5.17
N PRO A 115 -14.72 9.42 5.54
CA PRO A 115 -13.99 9.35 6.80
C PRO A 115 -14.91 9.24 8.03
N GLU A 116 -16.10 9.84 7.95
CA GLU A 116 -17.09 9.82 9.02
C GLU A 116 -17.78 8.46 9.17
N SER A 117 -17.92 7.70 8.08
CA SER A 117 -18.45 6.33 8.10
C SER A 117 -17.49 5.34 8.77
N LYS A 118 -16.18 5.65 8.79
CA LYS A 118 -15.13 4.83 9.43
C LYS A 118 -15.15 4.94 10.95
N ILE A 119 -15.68 6.04 11.50
CA ILE A 119 -15.84 6.21 12.94
C ILE A 119 -16.91 5.21 13.39
N ARG A 120 -16.59 4.36 14.38
CA ARG A 120 -17.55 3.40 14.93
C ARG A 120 -18.63 4.15 15.70
N ASP A 121 -19.87 3.66 15.64
CA ASP A 121 -20.91 4.18 16.53
C ASP A 121 -20.53 3.93 17.98
N CYS A 122 -20.84 4.88 18.85
CA CYS A 122 -20.49 4.80 20.25
C CYS A 122 -21.38 3.79 20.98
N PRO A 123 -20.82 2.68 21.52
CA PRO A 123 -21.63 1.68 22.21
C PRO A 123 -22.27 2.18 23.51
N TRP A 124 -21.77 3.27 24.08
CA TRP A 124 -22.35 3.90 25.27
C TRP A 124 -23.51 4.83 24.91
N TYR A 125 -23.38 5.57 23.82
CA TYR A 125 -24.46 6.45 23.34
C TYR A 125 -25.64 5.65 22.80
N ASP A 126 -25.39 4.55 22.10
CA ASP A 126 -26.46 3.64 21.62
C ASP A 126 -27.23 3.00 22.80
N ARG A 127 -26.61 2.89 23.98
CA ARG A 127 -27.27 2.48 25.23
C ARG A 127 -27.99 3.62 25.96
N GLY A 128 -28.01 4.82 25.37
CA GLY A 128 -28.73 5.98 25.86
C GLY A 128 -27.86 7.07 26.48
N PHE A 129 -26.64 6.77 26.95
CA PHE A 129 -25.78 7.78 27.56
C PHE A 129 -24.28 7.51 27.35
N CYS A 130 -23.60 8.47 26.72
CA CYS A 130 -22.14 8.48 26.64
C CYS A 130 -21.55 9.56 27.56
N ARG A 131 -20.69 9.13 28.48
CA ARG A 131 -19.96 10.00 29.42
C ARG A 131 -19.11 11.09 28.76
N HIS A 132 -18.69 10.88 27.50
CA HIS A 132 -17.86 11.82 26.76
C HIS A 132 -18.68 12.90 26.05
N GLY A 133 -20.02 12.75 26.01
CA GLY A 133 -20.91 13.73 25.42
C GLY A 133 -20.52 14.11 23.99
N PRO A 134 -20.57 15.39 23.59
CA PRO A 134 -20.23 15.84 22.24
C PRO A 134 -18.75 15.64 21.87
N ASN A 135 -17.87 15.45 22.87
CA ASN A 135 -16.45 15.24 22.65
C ASN A 135 -16.07 13.74 22.52
N CYS A 136 -17.03 12.85 22.31
CA CYS A 136 -16.74 11.44 22.12
C CYS A 136 -16.02 11.20 20.79
N LYS A 137 -15.00 10.32 20.82
CA LYS A 137 -14.27 9.89 19.63
C LYS A 137 -15.12 9.01 18.70
N ASN A 138 -16.15 8.37 19.25
CA ASN A 138 -17.07 7.51 18.51
C ASN A 138 -18.31 8.31 18.09
N ARG A 139 -18.90 7.95 16.96
CA ARG A 139 -20.04 8.67 16.39
C ARG A 139 -21.27 8.51 17.30
N HIS A 140 -21.93 9.63 17.59
CA HIS A 140 -23.19 9.66 18.33
C HIS A 140 -24.34 9.84 17.34
N THR A 141 -24.98 8.74 16.96
CA THR A 141 -26.14 8.77 16.07
C THR A 141 -27.41 8.92 16.91
N ARG A 142 -28.05 10.09 16.86
CA ARG A 142 -29.28 10.36 17.63
C ARG A 142 -30.44 9.55 17.06
N LYS A 143 -30.98 8.63 17.85
CA LYS A 143 -32.16 7.82 17.51
C LYS A 143 -33.33 8.22 18.40
N VAL A 144 -34.56 8.20 17.86
CA VAL A 144 -35.78 8.39 18.66
C VAL A 144 -36.11 7.07 19.34
N LEU A 145 -36.16 7.10 20.67
CA LEU A 145 -36.42 5.92 21.48
C LEU A 145 -37.91 5.56 21.45
N CYS A 146 -38.20 4.26 21.40
CA CYS A 146 -39.57 3.78 21.53
C CYS A 146 -40.04 3.91 22.98
N GLN A 147 -41.04 4.77 23.21
CA GLN A 147 -41.59 4.98 24.54
C GLN A 147 -42.18 3.69 25.13
N ASN A 148 -42.90 2.90 24.32
CA ASN A 148 -43.52 1.64 24.76
C ASN A 148 -42.47 0.61 25.18
N TYR A 149 -41.38 0.50 24.41
CA TYR A 149 -40.26 -0.39 24.75
C TYR A 149 -39.54 0.07 26.02
N LEU A 150 -39.33 1.37 26.21
CA LEU A 150 -38.78 1.91 27.46
C LEU A 150 -39.67 1.61 28.68
N CYS A 151 -40.99 1.58 28.50
CA CYS A 151 -41.94 1.16 29.53
C CYS A 151 -41.97 -0.37 29.76
N GLY A 152 -41.14 -1.14 29.05
CA GLY A 152 -40.95 -2.57 29.23
C GLY A 152 -41.61 -3.47 28.19
N PHE A 153 -42.50 -2.93 27.34
CA PHE A 153 -43.17 -3.74 26.32
C PHE A 153 -43.57 -2.93 25.08
N CYS A 154 -43.02 -3.30 23.92
CA CYS A 154 -43.46 -2.79 22.63
C CYS A 154 -44.20 -3.89 21.84
N PRO A 155 -45.46 -3.68 21.43
CA PRO A 155 -46.23 -4.68 20.69
C PRO A 155 -45.65 -5.01 19.30
N GLU A 156 -44.85 -4.10 18.73
CA GLU A 156 -44.16 -4.31 17.44
C GLU A 156 -42.85 -5.10 17.59
N GLY A 157 -42.35 -5.30 18.82
CA GLY A 157 -41.14 -6.04 19.10
C GLY A 157 -39.92 -5.53 18.30
N PRO A 158 -39.03 -6.40 17.78
CA PRO A 158 -37.81 -5.98 17.07
C PRO A 158 -38.09 -5.32 15.71
N ARG A 159 -39.34 -5.31 15.24
CA ARG A 159 -39.75 -4.68 13.98
C ARG A 159 -40.25 -3.25 14.17
N CYS A 160 -40.19 -2.70 15.37
CA CYS A 160 -40.64 -1.34 15.64
C CYS A 160 -39.83 -0.31 14.84
N THR A 161 -40.50 0.72 14.33
CA THR A 161 -39.87 1.83 13.61
C THR A 161 -39.00 2.71 14.53
N LEU A 162 -39.29 2.69 15.83
CA LEU A 162 -38.58 3.44 16.86
C LEU A 162 -37.45 2.60 17.47
N SER A 163 -36.38 3.27 17.93
CA SER A 163 -35.18 2.59 18.42
C SER A 163 -35.43 1.89 19.75
N HIS A 164 -35.05 0.62 19.83
CA HIS A 164 -35.06 -0.21 21.04
C HIS A 164 -33.63 -0.36 21.57
N PRO A 165 -33.22 0.34 22.64
CA PRO A 165 -31.89 0.18 23.22
C PRO A 165 -31.69 -1.23 23.77
N SER A 166 -30.54 -1.84 23.49
CA SER A 166 -30.13 -3.05 24.20
C SER A 166 -29.34 -2.66 25.43
N PHE A 167 -29.82 -3.02 26.62
CA PHE A 167 -29.14 -2.73 27.89
C PHE A 167 -28.14 -3.82 28.29
N GLU A 168 -28.15 -4.96 27.59
CA GLU A 168 -27.24 -6.07 27.84
C GLU A 168 -25.84 -5.74 27.34
N LEU A 169 -24.83 -6.18 28.10
CA LEU A 169 -23.44 -6.10 27.67
C LEU A 169 -23.25 -7.07 26.51
N PRO A 170 -22.63 -6.66 25.38
CA PRO A 170 -22.28 -7.60 24.32
C PRO A 170 -21.45 -8.72 24.93
N ASN A 171 -21.88 -9.96 24.76
CA ASN A 171 -21.01 -11.10 25.03
C ASN A 171 -19.72 -10.90 24.21
N SER A 172 -18.56 -11.14 24.82
CA SER A 172 -17.26 -11.02 24.14
C SER A 172 -17.13 -11.87 22.87
N ASN A 173 -18.09 -12.76 22.62
CA ASN A 173 -18.20 -13.61 21.43
C ASN A 173 -19.02 -13.04 20.27
N GLU A 174 -19.82 -11.97 20.45
CA GLU A 174 -20.72 -11.48 19.38
C GLU A 174 -20.16 -10.29 18.59
N PHE A 175 -19.02 -9.76 19.01
CA PHE A 175 -18.14 -9.14 18.05
C PHE A 175 -17.54 -10.26 17.21
N THR A 176 -18.08 -10.50 16.02
CA THR A 176 -17.23 -10.92 14.91
C THR A 176 -16.60 -9.66 14.31
N PRO A 177 -15.43 -9.18 14.79
CA PRO A 177 -14.48 -8.72 13.81
C PRO A 177 -14.07 -9.96 13.02
N VAL A 178 -13.69 -9.78 11.76
CA VAL A 178 -12.77 -10.70 11.08
C VAL A 178 -11.66 -11.00 12.10
N GLN A 179 -11.72 -12.18 12.72
CA GLN A 179 -10.70 -12.61 13.67
C GLN A 179 -9.46 -12.83 12.82
N ARG A 180 -8.68 -11.77 12.63
CA ARG A 180 -7.24 -11.94 12.49
C ARG A 180 -6.83 -12.56 13.82
N LYS A 181 -6.84 -13.90 13.89
CA LYS A 181 -6.15 -14.63 14.94
C LYS A 181 -4.78 -14.00 14.99
N ILE A 182 -4.48 -13.24 16.04
CA ILE A 182 -3.14 -12.70 16.23
C ILE A 182 -2.29 -13.94 16.50
N VAL A 183 -1.63 -14.40 15.45
CA VAL A 183 -0.69 -15.50 15.54
C VAL A 183 0.54 -14.93 16.21
N TYR A 184 0.63 -15.10 17.53
CA TYR A 184 1.83 -14.72 18.28
C TYR A 184 2.98 -15.62 17.84
N VAL A 185 4.03 -15.03 17.27
CA VAL A 185 5.30 -15.71 16.99
C VAL A 185 6.22 -15.45 18.17
N CYS A 186 6.79 -16.52 18.74
CA CYS A 186 7.73 -16.41 19.84
C CYS A 186 9.07 -15.84 19.36
N ASP A 187 9.52 -14.73 19.94
CA ASP A 187 10.75 -14.02 19.54
C ASP A 187 12.04 -14.86 19.69
N PHE A 188 11.99 -15.95 20.47
CA PHE A 188 13.13 -16.81 20.73
C PHE A 188 13.14 -18.07 19.86
N CYS A 189 12.04 -18.82 19.83
CA CYS A 189 11.97 -20.08 19.07
C CYS A 189 11.31 -19.95 17.70
N HIS A 190 10.77 -18.77 17.38
CA HIS A 190 10.07 -18.46 16.12
C HIS A 190 8.86 -19.37 15.82
N GLU A 191 8.40 -20.13 16.81
CA GLU A 191 7.19 -20.94 16.72
C GLU A 191 5.95 -20.10 17.05
N THR A 192 4.83 -20.44 16.41
CA THR A 192 3.57 -19.73 16.56
C THR A 192 2.76 -20.26 17.75
N GLY A 193 1.95 -19.41 18.37
CA GLY A 193 0.97 -19.81 19.40
C GLY A 193 1.36 -19.53 20.85
N HIS A 194 2.54 -18.96 21.13
CA HIS A 194 2.94 -18.58 22.49
C HIS A 194 3.85 -17.35 22.51
N LYS A 195 3.93 -16.65 23.66
CA LYS A 195 4.87 -15.54 23.88
C LYS A 195 6.22 -16.06 24.40
N ALA A 196 7.31 -15.32 24.22
CA ALA A 196 8.64 -15.69 24.72
C ALA A 196 8.67 -16.01 26.23
N SER A 197 7.85 -15.32 27.02
CA SER A 197 7.67 -15.60 28.46
C SER A 197 7.13 -17.01 28.77
N SER A 198 6.44 -17.63 27.82
CA SER A 198 5.83 -18.97 27.94
C SER A 198 6.51 -20.01 27.04
N CYS A 199 7.69 -19.70 26.51
CA CYS A 199 8.41 -20.58 25.60
C CYS A 199 9.16 -21.69 26.34
N PHE A 200 8.79 -22.95 26.09
CA PHE A 200 9.43 -24.11 26.71
C PHE A 200 10.89 -24.32 26.31
N LYS A 201 11.32 -23.81 25.14
CA LYS A 201 12.70 -23.90 24.64
C LYS A 201 13.64 -22.87 25.25
N LEU A 202 13.10 -21.89 25.99
CA LEU A 202 13.85 -20.81 26.62
C LEU A 202 14.38 -21.27 27.98
N PRO A 203 15.70 -21.20 28.25
CA PRO A 203 16.30 -21.53 29.54
C PRO A 203 15.71 -20.71 30.69
N TYR A 204 15.65 -21.31 31.89
CA TYR A 204 14.96 -20.73 33.06
C TYR A 204 15.49 -19.34 33.46
N GLU A 205 16.80 -19.12 33.40
CA GLU A 205 17.42 -17.82 33.73
C GLU A 205 17.03 -16.69 32.77
N GLU A 206 16.86 -16.98 31.47
CA GLU A 206 16.43 -15.98 30.49
C GLU A 206 14.92 -15.73 30.53
N ARG A 207 14.12 -16.74 30.92
CA ARG A 207 12.67 -16.58 31.08
C ARG A 207 12.33 -15.55 32.18
N GLN A 208 13.11 -15.49 33.26
CA GLN A 208 12.92 -14.52 34.34
C GLN A 208 13.14 -13.07 33.89
N LYS A 209 14.00 -12.83 32.90
CA LYS A 209 14.24 -11.49 32.35
C LYS A 209 13.00 -10.93 31.64
N TYR A 210 12.22 -11.80 30.99
CA TYR A 210 10.94 -11.42 30.36
C TYR A 210 9.79 -11.24 31.37
N LEU A 211 9.87 -11.85 32.56
CA LEU A 211 8.89 -11.71 33.64
C LEU A 211 9.07 -10.41 34.44
N ASN A 212 10.31 -9.90 34.55
CA ASN A 212 10.66 -8.74 35.37
C ASN A 212 10.65 -7.39 34.62
N MET A 213 10.29 -7.37 33.34
CA MET A 213 10.09 -6.13 32.59
C MET A 213 8.74 -5.49 32.96
N PRO A 214 8.68 -4.19 33.31
CA PRO A 214 7.42 -3.53 33.62
C PRO A 214 6.49 -3.61 32.40
N SER A 215 5.25 -4.07 32.61
CA SER A 215 4.22 -4.10 31.58
C SER A 215 3.89 -2.68 31.15
N ASN A 216 4.57 -2.18 30.12
CA ASN A 216 4.09 -1.05 29.37
C ASN A 216 2.89 -1.54 28.56
N ASN A 217 1.70 -1.41 29.13
CA ASN A 217 0.44 -1.89 28.56
C ASN A 217 -0.03 -1.00 27.39
N ASN A 218 0.92 -0.53 26.58
CA ASN A 218 0.74 0.38 25.46
C ASN A 218 1.52 -0.10 24.22
N GLN A 219 1.54 -1.42 23.98
CA GLN A 219 1.99 -1.98 22.71
C GLN A 219 0.97 -2.96 22.15
N THR A 220 -0.19 -2.40 21.79
CA THR A 220 -1.06 -2.98 20.75
C THR A 220 -1.33 -1.96 19.65
N GLN A 221 -0.37 -1.06 19.38
CA GLN A 221 -0.42 -0.12 18.25
C GLN A 221 0.90 -0.04 17.46
N GLN A 222 1.58 -1.17 17.19
CA GLN A 222 2.75 -1.15 16.30
C GLN A 222 2.83 -2.34 15.34
N PHE A 223 1.71 -2.68 14.71
CA PHE A 223 1.73 -3.26 13.35
C PHE A 223 0.81 -2.44 12.45
N ASN A 224 1.20 -1.18 12.27
CA ASN A 224 0.89 -0.32 11.14
C ASN A 224 1.67 0.96 11.37
N ASN A 225 2.93 0.96 10.93
CA ASN A 225 3.72 2.11 10.48
C ASN A 225 5.19 1.68 10.45
N ARG A 226 5.62 1.11 9.32
CA ARG A 226 7.02 1.21 8.93
C ARG A 226 7.15 2.52 8.14
N PRO A 227 8.03 3.46 8.54
CA PRO A 227 8.31 4.63 7.72
C PRO A 227 9.26 4.23 6.57
N PRO A 228 9.11 4.79 5.35
CA PRO A 228 10.25 4.93 4.46
C PRO A 228 11.12 6.09 4.97
N PHE A 229 12.42 5.81 4.97
CA PHE A 229 13.54 6.69 5.25
C PHE A 229 13.40 8.13 4.70
N GLY A 230 13.67 9.09 5.59
CA GLY A 230 14.60 10.23 5.38
C GLY A 230 14.30 11.24 4.28
N GLN A 231 13.51 12.27 4.58
CA GLN A 231 13.77 13.63 4.09
C GLN A 231 14.38 14.42 5.24
N ASN A 232 15.61 14.91 5.05
CA ASN A 232 16.23 15.80 6.02
C ASN A 232 15.67 17.21 5.86
N GLN A 233 15.49 17.84 7.01
CA GLN A 233 14.82 19.08 7.29
C GLN A 233 15.60 20.28 6.74
N ASN A 234 14.89 21.33 6.37
CA ASN A 234 15.34 22.66 6.75
C ASN A 234 14.13 23.55 7.09
N ILE A 235 14.05 23.88 8.37
CA ILE A 235 13.21 24.92 8.96
C ILE A 235 14.04 26.20 8.88
N ASN A 236 13.47 27.31 8.42
CA ASN A 236 13.79 28.61 8.99
C ASN A 236 12.64 29.61 8.80
N ASN A 237 12.14 30.08 9.94
CA ASN A 237 11.28 31.24 10.10
C ASN A 237 12.08 32.52 9.85
N HIS A 238 11.43 33.54 9.30
CA HIS A 238 11.93 34.91 9.26
C HIS A 238 11.17 35.77 10.27
N GLN A 239 11.88 36.51 11.12
CA GLN A 239 11.75 37.97 11.23
C GLN A 239 12.87 38.61 12.07
N ASP A 240 13.35 39.74 11.51
CA ASP A 240 14.04 40.91 12.07
C ASP A 240 15.52 40.92 12.53
N GLY A 241 16.27 41.83 11.89
CA GLY A 241 17.16 42.79 12.57
C GLY A 241 18.68 42.69 12.31
N GLY A 242 19.24 43.65 11.54
CA GLY A 242 20.58 44.21 11.80
C GLY A 242 21.74 43.87 10.84
N GLN A 243 22.17 44.85 10.04
CA GLN A 243 23.56 45.02 9.53
C GLN A 243 24.55 45.31 10.70
N PRO A 244 25.91 45.31 10.57
CA PRO A 244 26.72 45.58 9.36
C PRO A 244 28.10 44.86 9.20
N GLN A 245 28.67 45.03 7.99
CA GLN A 245 30.07 45.32 7.60
C GLN A 245 31.33 44.56 8.09
N GLN A 246 32.20 44.36 7.07
CA GLN A 246 33.66 44.62 7.02
C GLN A 246 34.68 43.48 7.17
N THR A 247 35.55 43.42 6.14
CA THR A 247 36.98 43.03 6.12
C THR A 247 37.29 41.56 6.45
N GLY A 248 38.07 40.80 5.68
CA GLY A 248 39.26 41.15 4.91
C GLY A 248 40.45 40.37 5.52
N ASN A 249 41.18 39.65 4.67
CA ASN A 249 42.59 39.29 4.78
C ASN A 249 43.07 37.99 5.46
N LEU A 250 43.97 37.32 4.71
CA LEU A 250 45.19 36.57 5.07
C LEU A 250 45.16 35.02 5.07
N HIS A 251 45.75 34.45 4.01
CA HIS A 251 46.59 33.23 4.01
C HIS A 251 47.80 33.40 4.97
N PRO A 252 48.60 32.36 5.38
CA PRO A 252 49.06 31.16 4.63
C PRO A 252 49.31 29.92 5.58
N PRO A 253 50.30 29.00 5.44
CA PRO A 253 51.04 28.40 4.30
C PRO A 253 51.12 26.83 4.29
N ASP A 254 51.59 26.26 3.17
CA ASP A 254 52.59 25.16 2.96
C ASP A 254 52.46 23.80 3.71
N GLU A 255 52.77 22.60 3.17
CA GLU A 255 53.48 22.16 1.96
C GLU A 255 53.44 20.61 1.85
N GLN A 256 53.76 20.06 0.65
CA GLN A 256 54.48 18.78 0.38
C GLN A 256 53.73 17.42 0.56
N HIS A 257 53.66 16.44 -0.36
CA HIS A 257 54.37 16.04 -1.61
C HIS A 257 53.48 15.08 -2.51
N PRO A 258 53.91 14.72 -3.75
CA PRO A 258 53.13 14.19 -4.91
C PRO A 258 53.45 12.68 -5.22
N PRO A 259 53.41 12.09 -6.47
CA PRO A 259 52.76 12.41 -7.75
C PRO A 259 51.98 11.25 -8.45
N GLY A 260 51.10 11.60 -9.41
CA GLY A 260 51.05 10.95 -10.74
C GLY A 260 50.00 9.86 -11.05
N MET A 261 49.00 10.21 -11.87
CA MET A 261 48.68 9.62 -13.20
C MET A 261 47.24 9.99 -13.59
N GLY A 262 47.12 10.83 -14.62
CA GLY A 262 45.85 11.37 -15.09
C GLY A 262 45.07 10.41 -15.99
N LEU A 263 43.74 10.47 -15.87
CA LEU A 263 42.82 10.17 -16.96
C LEU A 263 42.04 11.44 -17.27
N SER A 264 42.25 11.92 -18.48
CA SER A 264 41.63 13.09 -19.09
C SER A 264 40.11 13.00 -19.05
N GLN A 265 39.46 13.94 -18.36
CA GLN A 265 38.04 14.20 -18.55
C GLN A 265 37.81 14.71 -19.98
N PRO A 266 36.89 14.12 -20.76
CA PRO A 266 36.59 14.63 -22.09
C PRO A 266 35.91 16.00 -21.98
N PHE A 267 36.47 16.93 -22.76
CA PHE A 267 36.12 18.33 -22.91
C PHE A 267 34.60 18.58 -23.04
N GLN A 268 34.05 19.39 -22.13
CA GLN A 268 32.63 19.80 -22.08
C GLN A 268 32.19 20.73 -23.22
N HIS A 269 33.01 20.98 -24.25
CA HIS A 269 32.79 22.05 -25.23
C HIS A 269 31.97 21.64 -26.47
N ASP A 270 31.75 20.34 -26.68
CA ASP A 270 31.07 19.83 -27.89
C ASP A 270 29.63 19.40 -27.68
N VAL A 271 29.14 19.38 -26.44
CA VAL A 271 27.73 19.09 -26.18
C VAL A 271 26.88 20.34 -26.39
N THR A 272 25.88 20.23 -27.27
CA THR A 272 24.87 21.28 -27.52
C THR A 272 23.62 20.97 -26.71
N CYS A 273 23.12 21.95 -25.97
CA CYS A 273 21.93 21.82 -25.14
C CYS A 273 20.66 21.77 -25.99
N PHE A 274 19.90 20.67 -25.92
CA PHE A 274 18.63 20.51 -26.65
C PHE A 274 17.51 21.48 -26.22
N LYS A 275 17.69 22.19 -25.10
CA LYS A 275 16.68 23.12 -24.57
C LYS A 275 16.88 24.57 -25.03
N CYS A 276 18.13 24.99 -25.27
CA CYS A 276 18.46 26.37 -25.68
C CYS A 276 19.33 26.48 -26.94
N GLY A 277 19.90 25.38 -27.43
CA GLY A 277 20.77 25.36 -28.60
C GLY A 277 22.22 25.83 -28.36
N GLU A 278 22.59 26.19 -27.13
CA GLU A 278 23.95 26.64 -26.79
C GLU A 278 24.88 25.46 -26.43
N ARG A 279 26.18 25.60 -26.76
CA ARG A 279 27.22 24.59 -26.46
C ARG A 279 27.76 24.75 -25.04
N GLY A 280 28.25 23.67 -24.43
CA GLY A 280 28.95 23.71 -23.14
C GLY A 280 28.21 23.08 -21.96
N HIS A 281 26.96 22.63 -22.14
CA HIS A 281 26.18 22.00 -21.07
C HIS A 281 25.09 21.06 -21.58
N TYR A 282 24.72 20.07 -20.77
CA TYR A 282 23.60 19.17 -21.03
C TYR A 282 22.27 19.81 -20.59
N ALA A 283 21.15 19.41 -21.20
CA ALA A 283 19.82 19.98 -20.92
C ALA A 283 19.43 19.97 -19.43
N ASN A 284 19.91 18.98 -18.67
CA ASN A 284 19.65 18.84 -17.23
C ASN A 284 20.33 19.92 -16.37
N LYS A 285 21.33 20.62 -16.92
CA LYS A 285 22.06 21.73 -16.28
C LYS A 285 21.74 23.08 -16.93
N CYS A 286 20.73 23.13 -17.81
CA CYS A 286 20.33 24.36 -18.49
C CYS A 286 19.55 25.28 -17.54
N THR A 287 20.09 26.46 -17.28
CA THR A 287 19.49 27.48 -16.40
C THR A 287 18.34 28.25 -17.06
N ARG A 288 18.05 27.99 -18.35
CA ARG A 288 16.90 28.60 -19.04
C ARG A 288 15.61 27.78 -18.89
N SER A 289 14.56 28.47 -18.43
CA SER A 289 13.19 27.95 -18.37
C SER A 289 12.60 27.85 -19.78
N HIS A 290 11.86 26.77 -20.02
CA HIS A 290 11.35 26.37 -21.33
C HIS A 290 10.33 27.39 -21.87
N VAL A 291 10.64 28.05 -22.99
CA VAL A 291 9.67 28.87 -23.76
C VAL A 291 9.38 28.13 -25.06
N PRO A 292 8.11 27.79 -25.38
CA PRO A 292 7.80 26.99 -26.55
C PRO A 292 8.05 27.76 -27.85
N PHE A 293 8.91 27.20 -28.72
CA PHE A 293 9.27 27.76 -30.02
C PHE A 293 8.22 27.36 -31.07
N ILE A 294 7.30 28.28 -31.41
CA ILE A 294 6.46 28.15 -32.61
C ILE A 294 7.37 28.37 -33.82
N ARG A 295 7.68 27.30 -34.57
CA ARG A 295 8.36 27.43 -35.87
C ARG A 295 7.32 27.70 -36.95
N ASN A 296 7.15 28.98 -37.29
CA ASN A 296 6.52 29.38 -38.55
C ASN A 296 7.35 28.82 -39.72
N GLN A 297 6.78 27.91 -40.51
CA GLN A 297 7.26 27.59 -41.84
C GLN A 297 6.27 28.15 -42.86
N ASN A 298 6.54 29.37 -43.31
CA ASN A 298 6.21 29.78 -44.67
C ASN A 298 7.35 29.31 -45.58
N ILE A 299 7.01 28.68 -46.70
CA ILE A 299 7.53 28.92 -48.07
C ILE A 299 7.38 27.65 -48.94
N GLN A 300 6.40 27.75 -49.84
CA GLN A 300 6.46 27.55 -51.30
C GLN A 300 6.97 26.26 -51.96
N ARG A 301 6.13 25.84 -52.93
CA ARG A 301 6.44 25.35 -54.29
C ARG A 301 7.17 23.99 -54.41
N ARG A 302 6.44 22.96 -54.83
CA ARG A 302 6.19 22.62 -56.24
C ARG A 302 5.04 21.63 -56.34
#